data_AF-A0A538PXD3-F1
#
_entry.id   AF-A0A538PXD3-F1
#
_cell.length_a   1.000
_cell.length_b   1.000
_cell.length_c   1.000
_cell.angle_alpha   90.00
_cell.angle_beta   90.00
_cell.angle_gamma   90.00
#
_symmetry.space_group_name_H-M   'P 1'
#
loop_
_entity.id
_entity.type
_entity.pdbx_description
1 polymer ?
#
loop_
_entity_poly.entity_id
_entity_poly.type
_entity_poly.pdbx_seq_one_letter_code
_entity_poly.pdbx_strand_id
1 'polypeptide(L)'
;MAAGVVGRRGFAEGGAMSGAPDADEPVHNAVPIPDLAPVDAALKSGDPAALKAAVKQFRPADLGRDLSRRPIEEDRAILDAIDDRRGAAMLRAAHPVVAAQLLGQVDAPRTCRLLAFLPTDHEVAILGAMSPDQRARIDSAYAPDEKATIDRLLAYPESAIGRIMTPKIWRCDRSSGESPLRAAARTAGDALDILRMNADDIEVAVNCYVCDGPKLVGVVPLRVSR
;
A
#
# COMPACT_ATOMS: atom_id res chain seq x y z
N MET A 1 -23.39 76.37 -1.47
CA MET A 1 -22.06 77.02 -1.48
C MET A 1 -21.05 75.90 -1.74
N ALA A 2 -20.64 75.69 -3.00
CA ALA A 2 -19.38 76.19 -3.61
C ALA A 2 -18.13 75.62 -2.91
N ALA A 3 -17.10 75.03 -3.52
CA ALA A 3 -16.68 74.65 -4.87
C ALA A 3 -15.54 73.60 -4.64
N GLY A 4 -15.34 72.51 -5.38
CA GLY A 4 -14.72 72.44 -6.71
C GLY A 4 -13.19 72.61 -6.69
N VAL A 5 -12.40 71.52 -6.72
CA VAL A 5 -11.06 71.45 -7.38
C VAL A 5 -10.77 70.01 -7.85
N VAL A 6 -10.34 69.90 -9.11
CA VAL A 6 -9.86 68.74 -9.87
C VAL A 6 -8.36 68.53 -9.67
N GLY A 7 -7.83 67.30 -9.71
CA GLY A 7 -6.38 67.13 -9.96
C GLY A 7 -5.74 65.75 -9.77
N ARG A 8 -5.80 64.93 -10.84
CA ARG A 8 -4.75 64.04 -11.40
C ARG A 8 -3.95 63.04 -10.51
N ARG A 9 -4.16 61.76 -10.87
CA ARG A 9 -3.18 60.69 -11.19
C ARG A 9 -1.84 60.66 -10.41
N GLY A 10 -1.69 59.61 -9.61
CA GLY A 10 -0.43 58.94 -9.33
C GLY A 10 -0.71 57.46 -9.10
N PHE A 11 -0.59 56.63 -10.15
CA PHE A 11 -0.51 55.18 -9.96
C PHE A 11 0.84 54.91 -9.30
N ALA A 12 0.81 54.41 -8.07
CA ALA A 12 2.01 53.89 -7.43
C ALA A 12 2.38 52.57 -8.12
N GLU A 13 3.57 52.54 -8.72
CA GLU A 13 4.24 51.34 -9.20
C GLU A 13 4.47 50.39 -8.01
N GLY A 14 3.57 49.42 -7.86
CA GLY A 14 3.77 48.25 -7.00
C GLY A 14 4.57 47.22 -7.78
N GLY A 15 5.78 46.93 -7.30
CA GLY A 15 6.81 46.16 -7.99
C GLY A 15 6.37 44.82 -8.57
N ALA A 16 7.06 44.43 -9.65
CA ALA A 16 6.93 43.15 -10.30
C ALA A 16 6.98 42.02 -9.26
N MET A 17 5.84 41.35 -9.08
CA MET A 17 5.79 40.08 -8.37
C MET A 17 6.71 39.11 -9.12
N SER A 18 7.68 38.58 -8.36
CA SER A 18 8.64 37.55 -8.73
C SER A 18 8.09 36.60 -9.80
N GLY A 19 8.83 36.46 -10.89
CA GLY A 19 8.43 35.79 -12.11
C GLY A 19 7.71 34.46 -11.89
N ALA A 20 6.63 34.28 -12.65
CA ALA A 20 6.14 32.94 -12.94
C ALA A 20 7.33 32.11 -13.45
N PRO A 21 7.55 30.88 -12.94
CA PRO A 21 8.57 30.02 -13.52
C PRO A 21 8.26 29.82 -15.00
N ASP A 22 9.29 29.90 -15.85
CA ASP A 22 9.16 29.63 -17.27
C ASP A 22 8.46 28.29 -17.48
N ALA A 23 7.51 28.27 -18.42
CA ALA A 23 6.60 27.16 -18.67
C ALA A 23 7.24 25.90 -19.28
N ASP A 24 8.55 25.71 -19.12
CA ASP A 24 9.33 24.65 -19.77
C ASP A 24 10.48 24.15 -18.87
N GLU A 25 10.24 23.99 -17.56
CA GLU A 25 11.12 23.14 -16.75
C GLU A 25 10.65 21.68 -16.92
N PRO A 26 11.35 20.84 -17.71
CA PRO A 26 10.92 19.47 -17.90
C PRO A 26 10.97 18.76 -16.56
N VAL A 27 9.81 18.25 -16.12
CA VAL A 27 9.70 17.44 -14.91
C VAL A 27 10.49 16.15 -15.14
N HIS A 28 11.77 16.15 -14.76
CA HIS A 28 12.72 15.07 -15.03
C HIS A 28 12.40 13.72 -14.35
N ASN A 29 11.28 13.62 -13.62
CA ASN A 29 10.96 12.47 -12.79
C ASN A 29 9.60 11.80 -13.11
N ALA A 30 8.93 12.17 -14.20
CA ALA A 30 7.75 11.41 -14.63
C ALA A 30 8.22 10.04 -15.18
N VAL A 31 7.96 8.97 -14.42
CA VAL A 31 8.08 7.61 -14.96
C VAL A 31 7.14 7.53 -16.16
N PRO A 32 7.64 7.28 -17.39
CA PRO A 32 6.76 7.22 -18.55
C PRO A 32 5.76 6.08 -18.38
N ILE A 33 4.50 6.37 -18.67
CA ILE A 33 3.44 5.35 -18.68
C ILE A 33 3.80 4.37 -19.80
N PRO A 34 4.03 3.09 -19.50
CA PRO A 34 4.42 2.14 -20.53
C PRO A 34 3.26 1.85 -21.47
N ASP A 35 3.58 1.61 -22.74
CA ASP A 35 2.63 1.04 -23.70
C ASP A 35 2.45 -0.46 -23.43
N LEU A 36 1.23 -0.85 -23.07
CA LEU A 36 0.86 -2.22 -22.74
C LEU A 36 0.36 -3.02 -23.97
N ALA A 37 0.51 -2.50 -25.19
CA ALA A 37 0.17 -3.20 -26.42
C ALA A 37 0.71 -4.65 -26.52
N PRO A 38 1.92 -5.00 -26.01
CA PRO A 38 2.37 -6.39 -25.97
C PRO A 38 1.48 -7.31 -25.12
N VAL A 39 0.92 -6.79 -24.02
CA VAL A 39 -0.03 -7.53 -23.16
C VAL A 39 -1.35 -7.72 -23.92
N ASP A 40 -1.85 -6.68 -24.59
CA ASP A 40 -3.08 -6.76 -25.39
C ASP A 40 -2.97 -7.75 -26.55
N ALA A 41 -1.84 -7.74 -27.25
CA ALA A 41 -1.57 -8.69 -28.32
C ALA A 41 -1.52 -10.14 -27.79
N ALA A 42 -0.89 -10.34 -26.62
CA ALA A 42 -0.83 -11.65 -26.00
C ALA A 42 -2.21 -12.13 -25.53
N LEU A 43 -3.02 -11.27 -24.91
CA LEU A 43 -4.40 -11.59 -24.53
C LEU A 43 -5.25 -12.00 -25.74
N LYS A 44 -5.17 -11.22 -26.84
CA LYS A 44 -5.89 -11.52 -28.09
C LYS A 44 -5.45 -12.83 -28.74
N SER A 45 -4.17 -13.20 -28.61
CA SER A 45 -3.65 -14.46 -29.15
C SER A 45 -4.18 -15.68 -28.39
N GLY A 46 -4.61 -15.52 -27.14
CA GLY A 46 -5.01 -16.62 -26.27
C GLY A 46 -3.87 -17.54 -25.84
N ASP A 47 -2.61 -17.23 -26.18
CA ASP A 47 -1.43 -18.02 -25.81
C ASP A 47 -0.98 -17.69 -24.37
N PRO A 48 -1.12 -18.62 -23.40
CA PRO A 48 -0.70 -18.38 -22.02
C PRO A 48 0.81 -18.14 -21.87
N ALA A 49 1.63 -18.75 -22.74
CA ALA A 49 3.08 -18.58 -22.70
C ALA A 49 3.48 -17.18 -23.18
N ALA A 50 2.84 -16.69 -24.25
CA ALA A 50 3.00 -15.32 -24.72
C ALA A 50 2.57 -14.30 -23.66
N LEU A 51 1.42 -14.52 -23.00
CA LEU A 51 0.94 -13.62 -21.94
C LEU A 51 1.92 -13.59 -20.76
N LYS A 52 2.40 -14.75 -20.31
CA LYS A 52 3.40 -14.86 -19.25
C LYS A 52 4.71 -14.16 -19.62
N ALA A 53 5.12 -14.21 -20.89
CA ALA A 53 6.30 -13.49 -21.38
C ALA A 53 6.06 -11.97 -21.42
N ALA A 54 4.88 -11.52 -21.86
CA ALA A 54 4.52 -10.10 -21.93
C ALA A 54 4.44 -9.46 -20.54
N VAL A 55 3.71 -10.04 -19.58
CA VAL A 55 3.56 -9.47 -18.22
C VAL A 55 4.89 -9.37 -17.45
N LYS A 56 5.91 -10.15 -17.83
CA LYS A 56 7.27 -10.07 -17.24
C LYS A 56 8.05 -8.83 -17.70
N GLN A 57 7.67 -8.21 -18.81
CA GLN A 57 8.35 -7.02 -19.34
C GLN A 57 7.95 -5.75 -18.58
N PHE A 58 6.84 -5.78 -17.83
CA PHE A 58 6.28 -4.62 -17.15
C PHE A 58 6.41 -4.69 -15.64
N ARG A 59 6.43 -3.51 -15.01
CA ARG A 59 6.36 -3.42 -13.55
C ARG A 59 4.95 -3.80 -13.12
N PRO A 60 4.77 -4.54 -12.01
CA PRO A 60 3.44 -4.87 -11.52
C PRO A 60 2.56 -3.64 -11.31
N ALA A 61 3.14 -2.52 -10.86
CA ALA A 61 2.40 -1.29 -10.66
C ALA A 61 1.77 -0.73 -11.95
N ASP A 62 2.43 -0.91 -13.09
CA ASP A 62 1.91 -0.41 -14.38
C ASP A 62 0.75 -1.28 -14.86
N LEU A 63 0.84 -2.60 -14.66
CA LEU A 63 -0.27 -3.53 -14.89
C LEU A 63 -1.45 -3.23 -13.96
N GLY A 64 -1.17 -2.94 -12.69
CA GLY A 64 -2.19 -2.67 -11.66
C GLY A 64 -3.02 -1.43 -11.92
N ARG A 65 -2.36 -0.35 -12.39
CA ARG A 65 -3.05 0.89 -12.80
C ARG A 65 -3.92 0.72 -14.03
N ASP A 66 -3.67 -0.31 -14.82
CA ASP A 66 -4.39 -0.55 -16.07
C ASP A 66 -5.66 -1.40 -15.88
N LEU A 67 -5.75 -2.18 -14.80
CA LEU A 67 -6.87 -3.09 -14.55
C LEU A 67 -8.25 -2.42 -14.67
N SER A 68 -8.39 -1.19 -14.16
CA SER A 68 -9.68 -0.47 -14.22
C SER A 68 -10.16 -0.12 -15.64
N ARG A 69 -9.30 -0.28 -16.66
CA ARG A 69 -9.59 0.00 -18.07
C ARG A 69 -9.86 -1.27 -18.88
N ARG A 70 -9.81 -2.44 -18.23
CA ARG A 70 -9.95 -3.74 -18.88
C ARG A 70 -11.23 -4.46 -18.44
N PRO A 71 -11.73 -5.39 -19.26
CA PRO A 71 -12.69 -6.39 -18.82
C PRO A 71 -12.10 -7.25 -17.70
N ILE A 72 -12.95 -7.67 -16.76
CA ILE A 72 -12.51 -8.44 -15.58
C ILE A 72 -11.90 -9.80 -15.97
N GLU A 73 -12.29 -10.36 -17.11
CA GLU A 73 -11.75 -11.60 -17.65
C GLU A 73 -10.28 -11.44 -18.10
N GLU A 74 -9.93 -10.28 -18.68
CA GLU A 74 -8.55 -9.97 -19.05
C GLU A 74 -7.69 -9.76 -17.81
N ASP A 75 -8.20 -9.02 -16.82
CA ASP A 75 -7.54 -8.84 -15.54
C ASP A 75 -7.26 -10.18 -14.83
N ARG A 76 -8.24 -11.09 -14.89
CA ARG A 76 -8.10 -12.45 -14.36
C ARG A 76 -6.99 -13.22 -15.07
N ALA A 77 -6.93 -13.14 -16.40
CA ALA A 77 -5.89 -13.78 -17.19
C ALA A 77 -4.50 -13.20 -16.90
N ILE A 78 -4.38 -11.88 -16.73
CA ILE A 78 -3.12 -11.22 -16.33
C ILE A 78 -2.69 -11.72 -14.94
N LEU A 79 -3.62 -11.78 -13.97
CA LEU A 79 -3.34 -12.28 -12.63
C LEU A 79 -2.96 -13.78 -12.63
N ASP A 80 -3.49 -14.58 -13.56
CA ASP A 80 -3.07 -15.98 -13.73
C ASP A 80 -1.69 -16.14 -14.36
N ALA A 81 -1.30 -15.20 -15.23
CA ALA A 81 0.00 -15.22 -15.90
C ALA A 81 1.16 -14.71 -15.03
N ILE A 82 0.87 -14.08 -13.89
CA ILE A 82 1.85 -13.50 -12.96
C ILE A 82 1.95 -14.32 -11.67
N ASP A 83 3.14 -14.38 -11.07
CA ASP A 83 3.33 -15.04 -9.76
C ASP A 83 2.67 -14.25 -8.63
N ASP A 84 2.29 -14.92 -7.54
CA ASP A 84 1.50 -14.31 -6.45
C ASP A 84 2.19 -13.07 -5.84
N ARG A 85 3.52 -13.04 -5.72
CA ARG A 85 4.24 -11.88 -5.15
C ARG A 85 4.15 -10.66 -6.05
N ARG A 86 4.37 -10.83 -7.36
CA ARG A 86 4.19 -9.76 -8.34
C ARG A 86 2.71 -9.42 -8.53
N GLY A 87 1.80 -10.39 -8.43
CA GLY A 87 0.35 -10.19 -8.44
C GLY A 87 -0.12 -9.31 -7.28
N ALA A 88 0.38 -9.53 -6.07
CA ALA A 88 0.11 -8.65 -4.94
C ALA A 88 0.63 -7.22 -5.19
N ALA A 89 1.85 -7.06 -5.70
CA ALA A 89 2.36 -5.73 -6.08
C ALA A 89 1.54 -5.06 -7.19
N MET A 90 0.91 -5.83 -8.08
CA MET A 90 -0.03 -5.34 -9.08
C MET A 90 -1.33 -4.87 -8.42
N LEU A 91 -1.94 -5.70 -7.58
CA LEU A 91 -3.16 -5.37 -6.82
C LEU A 91 -2.97 -4.15 -5.92
N ARG A 92 -1.79 -4.00 -5.32
CA ARG A 92 -1.42 -2.82 -4.50
C ARG A 92 -1.56 -1.50 -5.27
N ALA A 93 -1.24 -1.50 -6.57
CA ALA A 93 -1.29 -0.32 -7.41
C ALA A 93 -2.68 -0.08 -8.03
N ALA A 94 -3.58 -1.06 -7.93
CA ALA A 94 -4.94 -0.96 -8.42
C ALA A 94 -5.84 -0.21 -7.41
N HIS A 95 -6.99 0.28 -7.88
CA HIS A 95 -8.01 0.80 -6.99
C HIS A 95 -8.58 -0.34 -6.11
N PRO A 96 -8.80 -0.16 -4.79
CA PRO A 96 -9.22 -1.25 -3.90
C PRO A 96 -10.48 -1.99 -4.35
N VAL A 97 -11.46 -1.26 -4.92
CA VAL A 97 -12.70 -1.86 -5.47
C VAL A 97 -12.40 -2.78 -6.67
N VAL A 98 -11.47 -2.39 -7.55
CA VAL A 98 -11.09 -3.20 -8.72
C VAL A 98 -10.35 -4.46 -8.27
N ALA A 99 -9.41 -4.31 -7.34
CA ALA A 99 -8.72 -5.45 -6.73
C ALA A 99 -9.68 -6.40 -6.01
N ALA A 100 -10.67 -5.88 -5.27
CA ALA A 100 -11.71 -6.68 -4.62
C ALA A 100 -12.57 -7.46 -5.61
N GLN A 101 -12.99 -6.82 -6.71
CA GLN A 101 -13.74 -7.49 -7.78
C GLN A 101 -12.93 -8.62 -8.42
N LEU A 102 -11.66 -8.37 -8.73
CA LEU A 102 -10.75 -9.35 -9.32
C LEU A 102 -10.51 -10.53 -8.37
N LEU A 103 -10.19 -10.28 -7.10
CA LEU A 103 -10.01 -11.32 -6.10
C LEU A 103 -11.29 -12.12 -5.82
N GLY A 104 -12.46 -11.52 -6.06
CA GLY A 104 -13.75 -12.22 -6.00
C GLY A 104 -13.90 -13.36 -7.02
N GLN A 105 -13.08 -13.37 -8.08
CA GLN A 105 -12.98 -14.39 -9.14
C GLN A 105 -11.84 -15.40 -8.89
N VAL A 106 -11.13 -15.27 -7.77
CA VAL A 106 -10.01 -16.13 -7.38
C VAL A 106 -10.46 -17.02 -6.21
N ASP A 107 -9.94 -18.24 -6.15
CA ASP A 107 -10.22 -19.14 -5.02
C ASP A 107 -9.68 -18.57 -3.70
N ALA A 108 -10.39 -18.83 -2.59
CA ALA A 108 -10.04 -18.27 -1.29
C ALA A 108 -8.59 -18.57 -0.85
N PRO A 109 -8.05 -19.80 -1.00
CA PRO A 109 -6.65 -20.08 -0.66
C PRO A 109 -5.64 -19.21 -1.41
N ARG A 110 -5.81 -19.00 -2.72
CA ARG A 110 -4.92 -18.11 -3.48
C ARG A 110 -5.14 -16.64 -3.13
N THR A 111 -6.38 -16.21 -2.89
CA THR A 111 -6.68 -14.86 -2.44
C THR A 111 -5.95 -14.54 -1.12
N CYS A 112 -5.99 -15.43 -0.13
CA CYS A 112 -5.24 -15.25 1.12
C CYS A 112 -3.72 -15.12 0.88
N ARG A 113 -3.13 -15.92 -0.01
CA ARG A 113 -1.70 -15.79 -0.35
C ARG A 113 -1.37 -14.44 -1.01
N LEU A 114 -2.22 -13.95 -1.91
CA LEU A 114 -2.05 -12.65 -2.56
C LEU A 114 -2.15 -11.52 -1.53
N LEU A 115 -3.13 -11.58 -0.63
CA LEU A 115 -3.34 -10.59 0.44
C LEU A 115 -2.18 -10.59 1.44
N ALA A 116 -1.62 -11.73 1.80
CA ALA A 116 -0.48 -11.83 2.72
C ALA A 116 0.80 -11.14 2.23
N PHE A 117 0.94 -10.91 0.91
CA PHE A 117 2.05 -10.14 0.34
C PHE A 117 1.78 -8.63 0.28
N LEU A 118 0.56 -8.18 0.59
CA LEU A 118 0.23 -6.77 0.63
C LEU A 118 0.63 -6.13 1.95
N PRO A 119 0.96 -4.83 1.93
CA PRO A 119 0.92 -4.02 3.15
C PRO A 119 -0.46 -4.07 3.81
N THR A 120 -0.49 -4.01 5.15
CA THR A 120 -1.72 -4.21 5.93
C THR A 120 -2.83 -3.22 5.56
N ASP A 121 -2.48 -1.96 5.28
CA ASP A 121 -3.44 -0.92 4.89
C ASP A 121 -4.14 -1.24 3.56
N HIS A 122 -3.40 -1.74 2.59
CA HIS A 122 -3.94 -2.15 1.29
C HIS A 122 -4.82 -3.40 1.41
N GLU A 123 -4.39 -4.39 2.20
CA GLU A 123 -5.18 -5.58 2.51
C GLU A 123 -6.54 -5.20 3.12
N VAL A 124 -6.52 -4.35 4.16
CA VAL A 124 -7.73 -3.82 4.82
C VAL A 124 -8.62 -3.06 3.84
N ALA A 125 -8.05 -2.21 3.00
CA ALA A 125 -8.82 -1.44 2.02
C ALA A 125 -9.52 -2.34 0.99
N ILE A 126 -8.83 -3.37 0.50
CA ILE A 126 -9.39 -4.32 -0.47
C ILE A 126 -10.48 -5.17 0.18
N LEU A 127 -10.23 -5.72 1.38
CA LEU A 127 -11.22 -6.52 2.11
C LEU A 127 -12.45 -5.71 2.51
N GLY A 128 -12.28 -4.41 2.79
CA GLY A 128 -13.38 -3.49 3.05
C GLY A 128 -14.24 -3.17 1.82
N ALA A 129 -13.69 -3.33 0.62
CA ALA A 129 -14.39 -3.12 -0.65
C ALA A 129 -15.08 -4.38 -1.19
N MET A 130 -14.90 -5.54 -0.55
CA MET A 130 -15.53 -6.80 -0.97
C MET A 130 -16.99 -6.89 -0.54
N SER A 131 -17.79 -7.62 -1.30
CA SER A 131 -19.16 -7.95 -0.87
C SER A 131 -19.14 -8.88 0.35
N PRO A 132 -20.22 -8.92 1.17
CA PRO A 132 -20.30 -9.82 2.32
C PRO A 132 -20.03 -11.29 1.98
N ASP A 133 -20.51 -11.76 0.83
CA ASP A 133 -20.33 -13.14 0.38
C ASP A 133 -18.89 -13.43 -0.08
N GLN A 134 -18.24 -12.47 -0.75
CA GLN A 134 -16.81 -12.57 -1.07
C GLN A 134 -15.99 -12.61 0.22
N ARG A 135 -16.31 -11.73 1.16
CA ARG A 135 -15.59 -11.63 2.42
C ARG A 135 -15.73 -12.89 3.27
N ALA A 136 -16.94 -13.43 3.41
CA ALA A 136 -17.19 -14.66 4.17
C ALA A 136 -16.41 -15.86 3.63
N ARG A 137 -16.23 -15.94 2.29
CA ARG A 137 -15.41 -17.00 1.66
C ARG A 137 -13.93 -16.89 1.99
N ILE A 138 -13.40 -15.67 2.12
CA ILE A 138 -11.98 -15.45 2.44
C ILE A 138 -11.75 -15.62 3.95
N ASP A 139 -12.69 -15.15 4.76
CA ASP A 139 -12.68 -15.27 6.22
C ASP A 139 -12.57 -16.70 6.74
N SER A 140 -13.06 -17.69 5.99
CA SER A 140 -12.93 -19.11 6.35
C SER A 140 -11.57 -19.70 6.01
N ALA A 141 -10.78 -19.01 5.18
CA ALA A 141 -9.44 -19.40 4.77
C ALA A 141 -8.32 -18.68 5.55
N TYR A 142 -8.62 -17.56 6.22
CA TYR A 142 -7.66 -16.85 7.07
C TYR A 142 -7.24 -17.66 8.30
N ALA A 143 -6.00 -17.44 8.74
CA ALA A 143 -5.58 -17.82 10.08
C ALA A 143 -6.37 -17.02 11.13
N PRO A 144 -6.77 -17.62 12.27
CA PRO A 144 -7.58 -16.93 13.28
C PRO A 144 -6.98 -15.61 13.79
N ASP A 145 -5.67 -15.56 14.03
CA ASP A 145 -4.98 -14.37 14.56
C ASP A 145 -4.90 -13.24 13.52
N GLU A 146 -4.71 -13.60 12.25
CA GLU A 146 -4.69 -12.66 11.13
C GLU A 146 -6.09 -12.08 10.91
N LYS A 147 -7.12 -12.93 10.89
CA LYS A 147 -8.51 -12.50 10.84
C LYS A 147 -8.85 -11.53 11.97
N ALA A 148 -8.52 -11.88 13.22
CA ALA A 148 -8.78 -11.02 14.37
C ALA A 148 -8.07 -9.66 14.27
N THR A 149 -6.89 -9.63 13.66
CA THR A 149 -6.15 -8.40 13.39
C THR A 149 -6.86 -7.54 12.34
N ILE A 150 -7.24 -8.12 11.20
CA ILE A 150 -7.95 -7.43 10.13
C ILE A 150 -9.32 -6.91 10.59
N ASP A 151 -10.09 -7.73 11.31
CA ASP A 151 -11.40 -7.35 11.83
C ASP A 151 -11.31 -6.16 12.78
N ARG A 152 -10.26 -6.12 13.62
CA ARG A 152 -9.98 -4.97 14.48
C ARG A 152 -9.70 -3.70 13.67
N LEU A 153 -8.95 -3.80 12.58
CA LEU A 153 -8.62 -2.64 11.73
C LEU A 153 -9.84 -2.14 10.96
N LEU A 154 -10.70 -3.05 10.49
CA LEU A 154 -11.95 -2.71 9.81
C LEU A 154 -13.02 -2.15 10.74
N ALA A 155 -12.96 -2.43 12.04
CA ALA A 155 -13.86 -1.82 13.02
C ALA A 155 -13.63 -0.31 13.17
N TYR A 156 -12.47 0.21 12.78
CA TYR A 156 -12.25 1.66 12.72
C TYR A 156 -13.07 2.30 11.59
N PRO A 157 -13.58 3.53 11.77
CA PRO A 157 -14.16 4.32 10.69
C PRO A 157 -13.19 4.46 9.52
N GLU A 158 -13.66 4.49 8.27
CA GLU A 158 -12.80 4.52 7.08
C GLU A 158 -11.79 5.68 7.05
N SER A 159 -12.18 6.85 7.56
CA SER A 159 -11.33 8.03 7.64
C SER A 159 -10.33 8.02 8.80
N ALA A 160 -10.39 7.00 9.67
CA ALA A 160 -9.51 6.93 10.83
C ALA A 160 -8.10 6.50 10.43
N ILE A 161 -7.09 7.11 11.06
CA ILE A 161 -5.67 6.74 10.87
C ILE A 161 -5.46 5.24 11.15
N GLY A 162 -6.23 4.65 12.07
CA GLY A 162 -6.17 3.22 12.36
C GLY A 162 -6.38 2.31 11.14
N ARG A 163 -7.08 2.76 10.09
CA ARG A 163 -7.29 2.01 8.85
C ARG A 163 -6.05 1.92 7.95
N ILE A 164 -5.12 2.86 8.10
CA ILE A 164 -3.88 2.95 7.30
C ILE A 164 -2.64 2.59 8.12
N MET A 165 -2.82 2.09 9.34
CA MET A 165 -1.74 1.66 10.21
C MET A 165 -1.55 0.15 10.13
N THR A 166 -0.32 -0.29 10.40
CA THR A 166 0.01 -1.71 10.56
C THR A 166 0.35 -2.03 12.02
N PRO A 167 -0.19 -3.11 12.61
CA PRO A 167 0.23 -3.62 13.91
C PRO A 167 1.49 -4.51 13.81
N LYS A 168 1.92 -4.85 12.59
CA LYS A 168 3.09 -5.69 12.28
C LYS A 168 4.38 -4.88 12.40
N ILE A 169 4.70 -4.42 13.60
CA ILE A 169 5.84 -3.54 13.91
C ILE A 169 6.91 -4.26 14.73
N TRP A 170 8.16 -3.82 14.63
CA TRP A 170 9.20 -4.28 15.56
C TRP A 170 8.97 -3.71 16.97
N ARG A 171 8.48 -4.57 17.86
CA ARG A 171 8.18 -4.28 19.27
C ARG A 171 9.11 -5.05 20.19
N CYS A 172 9.55 -4.42 21.27
CA CYS A 172 10.23 -5.08 22.38
C CYS A 172 9.61 -4.65 23.71
N ASP A 173 9.32 -5.61 24.57
CA ASP A 173 8.75 -5.33 25.90
C ASP A 173 9.87 -5.23 26.96
N ARG A 174 9.71 -4.32 27.94
CA ARG A 174 10.67 -4.17 29.07
C ARG A 174 10.56 -5.29 30.08
N SER A 175 9.36 -5.82 30.24
CA SER A 175 8.99 -6.91 31.13
C SER A 175 8.45 -8.05 30.28
N SER A 176 8.77 -9.29 30.66
CA SER A 176 8.20 -10.47 30.02
C SER A 176 6.70 -10.46 30.31
N GLY A 177 5.90 -10.20 29.28
CA GLY A 177 4.45 -10.35 29.37
C GLY A 177 4.04 -11.82 29.35
N GLU A 178 2.75 -12.08 29.50
CA GLU A 178 2.19 -13.44 29.43
C GLU A 178 2.17 -14.03 28.02
N SER A 179 2.39 -13.20 26.98
CA SER A 179 2.37 -13.65 25.58
C SER A 179 3.76 -14.10 25.12
N PRO A 180 3.90 -15.31 24.53
CA PRO A 180 5.18 -15.79 23.99
C PRO A 180 5.69 -14.97 22.79
N LEU A 181 4.81 -14.20 22.13
CA LEU A 181 5.16 -13.22 21.09
C LEU A 181 5.71 -11.90 21.67
N ARG A 182 5.66 -11.73 23.00
CA ARG A 182 6.11 -10.53 23.74
C ARG A 182 7.34 -10.85 24.57
N ALA A 183 8.39 -11.30 23.90
CA ALA A 183 9.68 -11.53 24.53
C ALA A 183 10.25 -10.20 25.07
N ALA A 184 10.71 -10.23 26.31
CA ALA A 184 11.38 -9.08 26.88
C ALA A 184 12.77 -8.93 26.27
N ALA A 185 13.11 -7.73 25.82
CA ALA A 185 14.48 -7.41 25.43
C ALA A 185 15.17 -6.69 26.59
N ARG A 186 16.23 -7.29 27.15
CA ARG A 186 17.06 -6.66 28.19
C ARG A 186 18.30 -6.01 27.58
N THR A 187 18.76 -6.55 26.46
CA THR A 187 19.90 -6.05 25.69
C THR A 187 19.53 -5.72 24.25
N ALA A 188 20.40 -4.97 23.58
CA ALA A 188 20.27 -4.75 22.13
C ALA A 188 20.41 -6.06 21.33
N GLY A 189 21.17 -7.04 21.85
CA GLY A 189 21.29 -8.37 21.26
C GLY A 189 19.95 -9.08 21.24
N ASP A 190 19.27 -9.14 22.40
CA ASP A 190 17.93 -9.75 22.53
C ASP A 190 16.93 -9.11 21.55
N ALA A 191 16.97 -7.77 21.43
CA ALA A 191 16.08 -7.04 20.53
C ALA A 191 16.33 -7.41 19.05
N LEU A 192 17.60 -7.56 18.66
CA LEU A 192 17.96 -7.99 17.31
C LEU A 192 17.58 -9.44 17.05
N ASP A 193 17.68 -10.31 18.05
CA ASP A 193 17.24 -11.70 17.93
C ASP A 193 15.72 -11.81 17.78
N ILE A 194 14.95 -11.03 18.55
CA ILE A 194 13.50 -10.89 18.37
C ILE A 194 13.18 -10.43 16.95
N LEU A 195 13.87 -9.41 16.43
CA LEU A 195 13.68 -8.94 15.06
C LEU A 195 13.93 -10.04 14.04
N ARG A 196 15.03 -10.80 14.18
CA ARG A 196 15.37 -11.90 13.27
C ARG A 196 14.37 -13.05 13.32
N MET A 197 13.91 -13.41 14.52
CA MET A 197 12.96 -14.51 14.73
C MET A 197 11.56 -14.21 14.17
N ASN A 198 11.17 -12.94 14.14
CA ASN A 198 9.84 -12.50 13.71
C ASN A 198 9.88 -11.66 12.42
N ALA A 199 10.96 -11.77 11.63
CA ALA A 199 11.19 -10.89 10.48
C ALA A 199 10.06 -10.98 9.43
N ASP A 200 9.45 -12.15 9.27
CA ASP A 200 8.35 -12.37 8.33
C ASP A 200 7.02 -11.74 8.80
N ASP A 201 6.86 -11.52 10.11
CA ASP A 201 5.67 -10.93 10.73
C ASP A 201 5.82 -9.42 10.99
N ILE A 202 6.96 -8.82 10.59
CA ILE A 202 7.25 -7.40 10.77
C ILE A 202 7.24 -6.71 9.41
N GLU A 203 6.25 -5.85 9.21
CA GLU A 203 6.10 -5.03 8.01
C GLU A 203 7.05 -3.82 8.04
N VAL A 204 7.29 -3.25 9.23
CA VAL A 204 8.16 -2.08 9.41
C VAL A 204 9.17 -2.31 10.53
N ALA A 205 10.45 -2.38 10.17
CA ALA A 205 11.57 -2.68 11.07
C ALA A 205 12.54 -1.49 11.31
N VAL A 206 12.20 -0.28 10.87
CA VAL A 206 13.10 0.90 10.98
C VAL A 206 13.26 1.36 12.44
N ASN A 207 12.23 1.16 13.26
CA ASN A 207 12.21 1.55 14.67
C ASN A 207 11.81 0.36 15.53
N CYS A 208 12.54 0.15 16.61
CA CYS A 208 12.12 -0.71 17.72
C CYS A 208 11.27 0.12 18.69
N TYR A 209 10.01 -0.25 18.85
CA TYR A 209 9.11 0.37 19.82
C TYR A 209 9.22 -0.36 21.16
N VAL A 210 9.69 0.35 22.19
CA VAL A 210 9.87 -0.19 23.54
C VAL A 210 8.60 0.03 24.33
N CYS A 211 8.02 -1.04 24.85
CA CYS A 211 6.75 -1.03 25.55
C CYS A 211 6.85 -1.55 26.99
N ASP A 212 5.94 -1.09 27.83
CA ASP A 212 5.66 -1.64 29.16
C ASP A 212 4.16 -1.97 29.24
N GLY A 213 3.83 -3.25 29.03
CA GLY A 213 2.45 -3.66 28.79
C GLY A 213 1.84 -2.93 27.59
N PRO A 214 0.64 -2.32 27.69
CA PRO A 214 0.03 -1.60 26.57
C PRO A 214 0.66 -0.21 26.30
N LYS A 215 1.57 0.26 27.16
CA LYS A 215 2.11 1.61 27.08
C LYS A 215 3.38 1.65 26.23
N LEU A 216 3.44 2.55 25.26
CA LEU A 216 4.68 2.90 24.56
C LEU A 216 5.54 3.76 25.50
N VAL A 217 6.77 3.33 25.78
CA VAL A 217 7.68 4.01 26.71
C VAL A 217 8.98 4.50 26.06
N GLY A 218 9.25 4.10 24.82
CA GLY A 218 10.41 4.59 24.07
C GLY A 218 10.45 4.11 22.63
N VAL A 219 11.33 4.71 21.84
CA VAL A 219 11.61 4.32 20.45
C VAL A 219 13.12 4.32 20.26
N VAL A 220 13.63 3.25 19.66
CA VAL A 220 15.05 3.10 19.31
C VAL A 220 15.17 2.85 17.80
N PRO A 221 15.77 3.78 17.04
CA PRO A 221 15.90 3.61 15.59
C PRO A 221 16.98 2.57 15.25
N LEU A 222 16.72 1.73 14.24
CA LEU A 222 17.74 0.90 13.63
C LEU A 222 18.61 1.78 12.74
N ARG A 223 19.85 2.01 13.15
CA ARG A 223 20.83 2.73 12.35
C ARG A 223 21.97 1.81 12.00
N VAL A 224 22.31 1.76 10.72
CA VAL A 224 23.59 1.21 10.26
C VAL A 224 24.61 2.34 10.40
N SER A 225 25.61 2.18 11.27
CA SER A 225 26.75 3.10 11.27
C SER A 225 27.46 2.99 9.93
N ARG A 226 27.54 4.10 9.20
CA ARG A 226 28.39 4.20 8.00
C ARG A 226 29.86 4.12 8.37
#